data_AF-A0A847D1F1-F1
#
_entry.id   AF-A0A847D1F1-F1
#
_cell.length_a   1.000
_cell.length_b   1.000
_cell.length_c   1.000
_cell.angle_alpha   90.00
_cell.angle_beta   90.00
_cell.angle_gamma   90.00
#
_symmetry.space_group_name_H-M   'P 1'
#
loop_
_entity.id
_entity.type
_entity.pdbx_description
1 polymer ?
#
loop_
_entity_poly.entity_id
_entity_poly.type
_entity_poly.pdbx_seq_one_letter_code
_entity_poly.pdbx_strand_id
1 'polypeptide(L)'
;MLKKISRYSGFTLIELLIVMSIIVLLSGLSFSTYQNFQSTIRLNEFINGFEQNIRKVQRDAMLLEKSSNEGWIYGLGIDLRNIEDTVNGTFGVYYPFKWCSGFSEYGDIRTRSAVPNFDPQNDISSYNGNIPVTTVPFNTGSCGSDGVNVLKGYALFGDMGIGTMGAGNQQLSVNILPVFSDSYPDEPNPNARPAFLLFESVTGRALFYDSAGALLNFDYDTHKPLSETLPLEIKISRPGNKGGKTIVISHLSGRIIVKGNEEQN
;
A
#
# COMPACT_ATOMS: atom_id res chain seq x y z
N MET A 1 27.09 -62.01 -40.56
CA MET A 1 26.53 -60.65 -40.48
C MET A 1 27.53 -59.74 -39.79
N LEU A 2 28.27 -58.91 -40.53
CA LEU A 2 29.21 -57.95 -39.94
C LEU A 2 28.45 -56.66 -39.58
N LYS A 3 28.43 -56.33 -38.28
CA LYS A 3 27.78 -55.15 -37.71
C LYS A 3 28.55 -53.90 -38.13
N LYS A 4 27.91 -53.03 -38.91
CA LYS A 4 28.47 -51.75 -39.38
C LYS A 4 28.71 -50.85 -38.16
N ILE A 5 29.96 -50.65 -37.76
CA ILE A 5 30.34 -49.71 -36.70
C ILE A 5 30.25 -48.30 -37.29
N SER A 6 29.29 -47.52 -36.80
CA SER A 6 29.13 -46.11 -37.09
C SER A 6 30.36 -45.35 -36.58
N ARG A 7 31.17 -44.80 -37.50
CA ARG A 7 32.24 -43.85 -37.15
C ARG A 7 31.59 -42.55 -36.69
N TYR A 8 31.76 -42.19 -35.42
CA TYR A 8 31.46 -40.85 -34.95
C TYR A 8 32.47 -39.87 -35.59
N SER A 9 31.99 -38.86 -36.32
CA SER A 9 32.86 -37.77 -36.77
C SER A 9 33.32 -37.00 -35.55
N GLY A 10 34.62 -37.05 -35.25
CA GLY A 10 35.19 -36.22 -34.19
C GLY A 10 35.11 -34.76 -34.59
N PHE A 11 34.44 -33.94 -33.78
CA PHE A 11 34.44 -32.49 -33.94
C PHE A 11 35.86 -31.95 -33.76
N THR A 12 36.25 -31.01 -34.61
CA THR A 12 37.56 -30.36 -34.46
C THR A 12 37.54 -29.41 -33.27
N LEU A 13 38.69 -29.21 -32.62
CA LEU A 13 38.81 -28.32 -31.45
C LEU A 13 38.31 -26.89 -31.75
N ILE A 14 38.53 -26.41 -32.99
CA ILE A 14 38.07 -25.09 -33.42
C ILE A 14 36.54 -25.00 -33.54
N GLU A 15 35.89 -26.07 -33.97
CA GLU A 15 34.43 -26.15 -34.09
C GLU A 15 33.76 -26.11 -32.71
N LEU A 16 34.33 -26.82 -31.72
CA LEU A 16 33.90 -26.72 -30.33
C LEU A 16 34.11 -25.32 -29.74
N LEU A 17 35.21 -24.65 -30.09
CA LEU A 17 35.48 -23.27 -29.64
C LEU A 17 34.45 -22.26 -30.18
N ILE A 18 34.08 -22.39 -31.46
CA ILE A 18 33.07 -21.54 -32.09
C ILE A 18 31.69 -21.79 -31.49
N VAL A 19 31.31 -23.05 -31.26
CA VAL A 19 30.02 -23.36 -30.63
C VAL A 19 29.94 -22.79 -29.22
N MET A 20 31.01 -22.94 -28.43
CA MET A 20 31.06 -22.39 -27.07
C MET A 20 30.98 -20.86 -27.06
N SER A 21 31.66 -20.17 -27.99
CA SER A 21 31.59 -18.71 -28.06
C SER A 21 30.19 -18.21 -28.41
N ILE A 22 29.50 -18.88 -29.36
CA ILE A 22 28.10 -18.57 -29.69
C ILE A 22 27.19 -18.80 -28.48
N ILE A 23 27.37 -19.91 -27.74
CA ILE A 23 26.57 -20.21 -26.55
C ILE A 23 26.74 -19.14 -25.46
N VAL A 24 27.97 -18.68 -25.22
CA VAL A 24 28.23 -17.63 -24.22
C VAL A 24 27.55 -16.32 -24.60
N LEU A 25 27.63 -15.92 -25.87
CA LEU A 25 26.96 -14.71 -26.36
C LEU A 25 25.44 -14.81 -26.24
N LEU A 26 24.85 -15.93 -26.67
CA LEU A 26 23.40 -16.15 -26.58
C LEU A 26 22.93 -16.23 -25.12
N SER A 27 23.71 -16.84 -24.24
CA SER A 27 23.41 -16.95 -22.81
C SER A 27 23.42 -15.57 -22.13
N GLY A 28 24.38 -14.71 -22.48
CA GLY A 28 24.44 -13.33 -21.95
C GLY A 28 23.19 -12.51 -22.28
N LEU A 29 22.75 -12.56 -23.54
CA LEU A 29 21.52 -11.87 -23.99
C LEU A 29 20.27 -12.47 -23.35
N SER A 30 20.20 -13.80 -23.25
CA SER A 30 19.07 -14.52 -22.64
C SER A 30 18.97 -14.22 -21.13
N PHE A 31 20.08 -14.08 -20.44
CA PHE A 31 20.10 -13.79 -19.01
C PHE A 31 19.60 -12.37 -18.72
N SER A 32 20.01 -11.38 -19.51
CA SER A 32 19.54 -9.99 -19.36
C SER A 32 18.03 -9.86 -19.58
N THR A 33 17.51 -10.50 -20.64
CA THR A 33 16.06 -10.49 -20.92
C THR A 33 15.26 -11.22 -19.84
N TYR A 34 15.78 -12.34 -19.32
CA TYR A 34 15.16 -13.07 -18.22
C TYR A 34 15.04 -12.23 -16.93
N GLN A 35 16.07 -11.47 -16.56
CA GLN A 35 16.00 -10.59 -15.39
C GLN A 35 14.92 -9.51 -15.54
N ASN A 36 14.83 -8.87 -16.72
CA ASN A 36 13.82 -7.85 -16.99
C ASN A 36 12.39 -8.43 -16.93
N PHE A 37 12.21 -9.66 -17.42
CA PHE A 37 10.95 -10.37 -17.36
C PHE A 37 10.53 -10.69 -15.91
N GLN A 38 11.45 -11.21 -15.10
CA GLN A 38 11.21 -11.49 -13.68
C GLN A 38 10.82 -10.23 -12.90
N SER A 39 11.52 -9.11 -13.11
CA SER A 39 11.18 -7.83 -12.49
C SER A 39 9.76 -7.38 -12.86
N THR A 40 9.34 -7.62 -14.11
CA THR A 40 8.01 -7.22 -14.61
C THR A 40 6.90 -8.09 -14.01
N ILE A 41 7.09 -9.40 -13.89
CA ILE A 41 6.13 -10.29 -13.24
C ILE A 41 5.94 -9.88 -11.79
N ARG A 42 7.02 -9.70 -11.03
CA ARG A 42 6.97 -9.35 -9.61
C ARG A 42 6.35 -7.99 -9.37
N LEU A 43 6.64 -7.00 -10.22
CA LEU A 43 5.98 -5.69 -10.15
C LEU A 43 4.46 -5.83 -10.34
N ASN A 44 4.02 -6.61 -11.31
CA ASN A 44 2.59 -6.84 -11.54
C ASN A 44 1.95 -7.62 -10.39
N GLU A 45 2.63 -8.62 -9.83
CA GLU A 45 2.19 -9.36 -8.66
C GLU A 45 2.02 -8.44 -7.45
N PHE A 46 3.02 -7.58 -7.17
CA PHE A 46 2.96 -6.59 -6.10
C PHE A 46 1.78 -5.63 -6.29
N ILE A 47 1.64 -5.02 -7.48
CA ILE A 47 0.57 -4.05 -7.73
C ILE A 47 -0.80 -4.72 -7.61
N ASN A 48 -0.97 -5.91 -8.19
CA ASN A 48 -2.25 -6.61 -8.15
C ASN A 48 -2.59 -7.05 -6.70
N GLY A 49 -1.60 -7.55 -5.95
CA GLY A 49 -1.77 -7.93 -4.55
C GLY A 49 -2.09 -6.72 -3.66
N PHE A 50 -1.38 -5.61 -3.85
CA PHE A 50 -1.64 -4.37 -3.12
C PHE A 50 -3.02 -3.80 -3.45
N GLU A 51 -3.42 -3.77 -4.72
CA GLU A 51 -4.77 -3.37 -5.14
C GLU A 51 -5.85 -4.25 -4.48
N GLN A 52 -5.69 -5.57 -4.53
CA GLN A 52 -6.62 -6.51 -3.91
C GLN A 52 -6.73 -6.30 -2.40
N ASN A 53 -5.61 -6.00 -1.74
CA ASN A 53 -5.57 -5.73 -0.32
C ASN A 53 -6.28 -4.42 0.05
N ILE A 54 -6.04 -3.33 -0.68
CA ILE A 54 -6.78 -2.07 -0.45
C ILE A 54 -8.29 -2.29 -0.67
N ARG A 55 -8.69 -2.97 -1.75
CA ARG A 55 -10.10 -3.28 -2.02
C ARG A 55 -10.72 -4.16 -0.94
N LYS A 56 -9.96 -5.11 -0.40
CA LYS A 56 -10.39 -5.94 0.72
C LYS A 56 -10.62 -5.08 1.96
N VAL A 57 -9.64 -4.28 2.37
CA VAL A 57 -9.77 -3.40 3.55
C VAL A 57 -10.99 -2.49 3.42
N GLN A 58 -11.20 -1.90 2.24
CA GLN A 58 -12.38 -1.08 1.97
C GLN A 58 -13.69 -1.85 2.16
N ARG A 59 -13.82 -3.03 1.54
CA ARG A 59 -15.04 -3.84 1.65
C ARG A 59 -15.29 -4.31 3.08
N ASP A 60 -14.24 -4.76 3.75
CA ASP A 60 -14.34 -5.28 5.12
C ASP A 60 -14.64 -4.15 6.11
N ALA A 61 -14.21 -2.92 5.83
CA ALA A 61 -14.59 -1.76 6.64
C ALA A 61 -16.11 -1.53 6.56
N MET A 62 -16.72 -1.71 5.38
CA MET A 62 -18.17 -1.56 5.20
C MET A 62 -18.98 -2.74 5.77
N LEU A 63 -18.34 -3.88 6.02
CA LEU A 63 -18.96 -5.12 6.50
C LEU A 63 -18.30 -5.58 7.80
N LEU A 64 -18.06 -4.63 8.69
CA LEU A 64 -17.24 -4.88 9.85
C LEU A 64 -17.99 -5.72 10.89
N GLU A 65 -17.56 -6.97 11.04
CA GLU A 65 -18.09 -7.88 12.07
C GLU A 65 -17.35 -7.64 13.39
N LYS A 66 -18.10 -7.26 14.44
CA LYS A 66 -17.55 -7.13 15.79
C LYS A 66 -17.44 -8.49 16.45
N SER A 67 -16.27 -8.82 16.98
CA SER A 67 -16.09 -9.99 17.82
C SER A 67 -16.84 -9.83 19.15
N SER A 68 -17.12 -10.93 19.85
CA SER A 68 -17.71 -10.87 21.20
C SER A 68 -16.83 -10.04 22.14
N ASN A 69 -17.42 -9.08 22.84
CA ASN A 69 -16.74 -8.09 23.71
C ASN A 69 -15.74 -7.16 22.99
N GLU A 70 -15.87 -6.98 21.67
CA GLU A 70 -15.07 -6.00 20.93
C GLU A 70 -15.67 -4.60 21.05
N GLY A 71 -14.81 -3.63 21.38
CA GLY A 71 -15.17 -2.20 21.39
C GLY A 71 -15.57 -1.68 20.01
N TRP A 72 -16.06 -0.45 19.96
CA TRP A 72 -16.40 0.20 18.70
C TRP A 72 -15.15 0.43 17.84
N ILE A 73 -15.31 0.26 16.53
CA ILE A 73 -14.23 0.35 15.54
C ILE A 73 -14.56 1.49 14.60
N TYR A 74 -13.67 2.48 14.53
CA TYR A 74 -13.84 3.64 13.65
C TYR A 74 -13.70 3.27 12.18
N GLY A 75 -12.86 2.29 11.87
CA GLY A 75 -12.62 1.85 10.51
C GLY A 75 -11.41 0.93 10.40
N LEU A 76 -11.17 0.49 9.17
CA LEU A 76 -9.99 -0.29 8.79
C LEU A 76 -9.12 0.54 7.86
N GLY A 77 -7.82 0.40 7.98
CA GLY A 77 -6.89 1.21 7.21
C GLY A 77 -5.59 0.51 6.88
N ILE A 78 -4.73 1.24 6.19
CA ILE A 78 -3.39 0.82 5.78
C ILE A 78 -2.40 1.93 6.15
N ASP A 79 -1.37 1.56 6.89
CA ASP A 79 -0.20 2.38 7.16
C ASP A 79 0.79 2.21 6.01
N LEU A 80 1.06 3.33 5.34
CA LEU A 80 1.90 3.46 4.16
C LEU A 80 3.26 4.09 4.48
N ARG A 81 3.57 4.41 5.74
CA ARG A 81 4.80 5.15 6.12
C ARG A 81 6.09 4.52 5.59
N ASN A 82 6.13 3.20 5.50
CA ASN A 82 7.32 2.44 5.09
C ASN A 82 7.21 1.89 3.66
N ILE A 83 6.22 2.30 2.86
CA ILE A 83 6.00 1.72 1.53
C ILE A 83 7.06 2.18 0.51
N GLU A 84 7.60 3.38 0.69
CA GLU A 84 8.67 3.94 -0.14
C GLU A 84 10.05 3.42 0.30
N ASP A 85 10.17 2.97 1.55
CA ASP A 85 11.43 2.53 2.14
C ASP A 85 11.76 1.07 1.84
N THR A 86 13.06 0.77 1.83
CA THR A 86 13.54 -0.61 1.83
C THR A 86 13.80 -1.06 3.25
N VAL A 87 12.92 -1.89 3.80
CA VAL A 87 13.05 -2.42 5.17
C VAL A 87 13.60 -3.85 5.09
N ASN A 88 14.79 -4.10 5.64
CA ASN A 88 15.42 -5.43 5.66
C ASN A 88 15.57 -6.07 4.27
N GLY A 89 15.87 -5.27 3.23
CA GLY A 89 15.96 -5.73 1.84
C GLY A 89 14.60 -6.03 1.18
N THR A 90 13.49 -5.78 1.88
CA THR A 90 12.13 -5.90 1.39
C THR A 90 11.56 -4.52 1.10
N PHE A 91 11.17 -4.31 -0.14
CA PHE A 91 10.56 -3.08 -0.62
C PHE A 91 9.03 -3.13 -0.53
N GLY A 92 8.36 -1.98 -0.39
CA GLY A 92 6.90 -1.90 -0.49
C GLY A 92 6.17 -2.35 0.77
N VAL A 93 6.72 -2.02 1.94
CA VAL A 93 6.19 -2.49 3.22
C VAL A 93 5.04 -1.62 3.72
N TYR A 94 3.87 -2.23 3.92
CA TYR A 94 2.68 -1.55 4.45
C TYR A 94 1.98 -2.42 5.50
N TYR A 95 1.32 -1.78 6.46
CA TYR A 95 0.69 -2.47 7.59
C TYR A 95 -0.81 -2.19 7.63
N PRO A 96 -1.67 -3.18 7.33
CA PRO A 96 -3.10 -3.07 7.57
C PRO A 96 -3.40 -2.96 9.07
N PHE A 97 -4.34 -2.10 9.43
CA PHE A 97 -4.74 -1.89 10.81
C PHE A 97 -6.25 -1.72 10.95
N LYS A 98 -6.73 -1.91 12.17
CA LYS A 98 -8.04 -1.46 12.63
C LYS A 98 -7.87 -0.35 13.63
N TRP A 99 -8.68 0.69 13.51
CA TRP A 99 -8.68 1.79 14.46
C TRP A 99 -9.76 1.55 15.51
N CYS A 100 -9.30 1.07 16.67
CA CYS A 100 -10.14 0.80 17.83
C CYS A 100 -10.47 2.10 18.55
N SER A 101 -11.74 2.32 18.82
CA SER A 101 -12.17 3.38 19.72
C SER A 101 -11.96 3.00 21.18
N GLY A 102 -11.86 4.00 22.04
CA GLY A 102 -11.91 3.80 23.50
C GLY A 102 -13.28 3.39 24.04
N PHE A 103 -14.31 3.31 23.20
CA PHE A 103 -15.70 3.07 23.60
C PHE A 103 -16.12 1.64 23.32
N SER A 104 -16.96 1.08 24.18
CA SER A 104 -17.58 -0.24 23.95
C SER A 104 -18.60 -0.20 22.81
N GLU A 105 -19.38 0.88 22.73
CA GLU A 105 -20.54 1.01 21.85
C GLU A 105 -20.56 2.34 21.08
N TYR A 106 -21.36 2.36 20.01
CA TYR A 106 -21.67 3.56 19.26
C TYR A 106 -22.64 4.44 20.05
N GLY A 107 -22.35 5.73 20.18
CA GLY A 107 -23.24 6.67 20.88
C GLY A 107 -22.56 7.95 21.34
N ASP A 108 -21.29 7.87 21.73
CA ASP A 108 -20.47 9.04 22.08
C ASP A 108 -20.29 9.95 20.85
N ILE A 109 -20.17 11.27 21.05
CA ILE A 109 -20.00 12.23 19.96
C ILE A 109 -18.81 11.87 19.07
N ARG A 110 -17.73 11.36 19.64
CA ARG A 110 -16.52 10.93 18.91
C ARG A 110 -16.74 9.71 18.03
N THR A 111 -17.74 8.89 18.34
CA THR A 111 -18.17 7.75 17.51
C THR A 111 -19.16 8.14 16.43
N ARG A 112 -19.87 9.26 16.60
CA ARG A 112 -20.94 9.74 15.71
C ARG A 112 -20.53 10.88 14.78
N SER A 113 -19.40 11.51 15.06
CA SER A 113 -18.89 12.64 14.32
C SER A 113 -18.57 12.26 12.88
N ALA A 114 -18.61 13.25 11.99
CA ALA A 114 -18.25 13.07 10.58
C ALA A 114 -16.77 12.71 10.41
N VAL A 115 -15.93 13.09 11.37
CA VAL A 115 -14.54 12.69 11.49
C VAL A 115 -14.41 11.67 12.63
N PRO A 116 -13.77 10.51 12.41
CA PRO A 116 -13.56 9.54 13.47
C PRO A 116 -12.80 10.10 14.67
N ASN A 117 -13.24 9.73 15.87
CA ASN A 117 -12.66 10.17 17.14
C ASN A 117 -12.68 11.70 17.38
N PHE A 118 -13.55 12.46 16.71
CA PHE A 118 -13.58 13.92 16.84
C PHE A 118 -14.77 14.41 17.68
N ASP A 119 -14.46 15.23 18.69
CA ASP A 119 -15.38 16.01 19.50
C ASP A 119 -15.16 17.51 19.18
N PRO A 120 -16.18 18.21 18.65
CA PRO A 120 -16.09 19.64 18.32
C PRO A 120 -15.88 20.56 19.52
N GLN A 121 -16.09 20.07 20.75
CA GLN A 121 -15.88 20.85 21.97
C GLN A 121 -14.43 20.88 22.44
N ASN A 122 -13.56 20.06 21.84
CA ASN A 122 -12.16 19.93 22.22
C ASN A 122 -11.24 20.27 21.05
N ASP A 123 -10.04 20.76 21.37
CA ASP A 123 -9.01 21.01 20.35
C ASP A 123 -8.57 19.72 19.65
N ILE A 124 -8.13 19.86 18.39
CA ILE A 124 -7.59 18.76 17.60
C ILE A 124 -6.28 18.28 18.24
N SER A 125 -6.18 16.97 18.46
CA SER A 125 -5.00 16.36 19.07
C SER A 125 -4.93 14.86 18.74
N SER A 126 -3.85 14.19 19.14
CA SER A 126 -3.74 12.72 19.07
C SER A 126 -4.86 11.97 19.81
N TYR A 127 -5.59 12.64 20.69
CA TYR A 127 -6.74 12.08 21.42
C TYR A 127 -8.09 12.53 20.84
N ASN A 128 -8.10 13.48 19.90
CA ASN A 128 -9.30 14.07 19.33
C ASN A 128 -9.12 14.38 17.83
N GLY A 129 -9.70 13.54 16.96
CA GLY A 129 -9.67 13.68 15.50
C GLY A 129 -8.46 13.05 14.80
N ASN A 130 -7.27 13.11 15.41
CA ASN A 130 -6.07 12.52 14.79
C ASN A 130 -6.01 11.00 15.01
N ILE A 131 -5.43 10.30 14.02
CA ILE A 131 -5.14 8.87 14.15
C ILE A 131 -3.94 8.66 15.09
N PRO A 132 -3.99 7.68 16.02
CA PRO A 132 -2.87 7.42 16.93
C PRO A 132 -1.62 6.98 16.16
N VAL A 133 -0.53 7.72 16.33
CA VAL A 133 0.77 7.36 15.73
C VAL A 133 1.48 6.36 16.65
N THR A 134 1.42 5.08 16.30
CA THR A 134 2.13 4.02 17.03
C THR A 134 3.26 3.42 16.20
N THR A 135 4.14 2.68 16.87
CA THR A 135 5.18 1.89 16.20
C THR A 135 4.56 0.68 15.48
N VAL A 136 5.14 0.32 14.34
CA VAL A 136 4.79 -0.86 13.54
C VAL A 136 5.81 -1.99 13.76
N PRO A 137 5.44 -3.27 13.57
CA PRO A 137 4.10 -3.79 13.26
C PRO A 137 3.11 -3.63 14.42
N PHE A 138 1.83 -3.47 14.11
CA PHE A 138 0.79 -3.31 15.12
C PHE A 138 0.51 -4.61 15.87
N ASN A 139 0.25 -4.52 17.17
CA ASN A 139 -0.21 -5.65 17.97
C ASN A 139 -1.56 -6.16 17.44
N THR A 140 -1.67 -7.47 17.25
CA THR A 140 -2.94 -8.13 16.86
C THR A 140 -3.86 -8.32 18.07
N GLY A 141 -5.11 -8.68 17.82
CA GLY A 141 -6.13 -8.93 18.86
C GLY A 141 -7.34 -8.01 18.74
N SER A 142 -8.38 -8.28 19.53
CA SER A 142 -9.64 -7.52 19.53
C SER A 142 -9.47 -6.08 20.02
N CYS A 143 -10.34 -5.18 19.57
CA CYS A 143 -10.43 -3.85 20.15
C CYS A 143 -10.99 -3.94 21.57
N GLY A 144 -10.20 -3.48 22.55
CA GLY A 144 -10.65 -3.38 23.95
C GLY A 144 -11.58 -2.18 24.16
N SER A 145 -12.20 -2.10 25.34
CA SER A 145 -13.04 -0.99 25.77
C SER A 145 -12.41 -0.21 26.92
N ASP A 146 -11.08 -0.05 26.88
CA ASP A 146 -10.29 0.49 28.00
C ASP A 146 -10.25 2.04 28.02
N GLY A 147 -11.11 2.71 27.26
CA GLY A 147 -11.11 4.18 27.16
C GLY A 147 -10.02 4.77 26.27
N VAL A 148 -9.19 3.94 25.64
CA VAL A 148 -8.03 4.37 24.85
C VAL A 148 -8.22 4.03 23.37
N ASN A 149 -8.01 5.02 22.50
CA ASN A 149 -7.98 4.82 21.05
C ASN A 149 -6.63 4.21 20.64
N VAL A 150 -6.65 3.07 19.95
CA VAL A 150 -5.42 2.36 19.57
C VAL A 150 -5.53 1.78 18.17
N LEU A 151 -4.37 1.62 17.52
CA LEU A 151 -4.26 0.85 16.28
C LEU A 151 -3.90 -0.60 16.61
N LYS A 152 -4.64 -1.54 16.02
CA LYS A 152 -4.37 -2.98 16.11
C LYS A 152 -4.16 -3.56 14.73
N GLY A 153 -3.36 -4.61 14.63
CA GLY A 153 -3.13 -5.30 13.36
C GLY A 153 -4.42 -5.87 12.77
N TYR A 154 -4.59 -5.72 11.46
CA TYR A 154 -5.73 -6.25 10.72
C TYR A 154 -5.28 -7.31 9.70
N ALA A 155 -5.98 -8.44 9.63
CA ALA A 155 -5.62 -9.56 8.76
C ALA A 155 -6.19 -9.41 7.33
N LEU A 156 -5.37 -9.68 6.32
CA LEU A 156 -5.74 -9.63 4.90
C LEU A 156 -6.06 -11.03 4.34
N PHE A 157 -6.54 -11.11 3.09
CA PHE A 157 -6.87 -12.38 2.45
C PHE A 157 -5.59 -13.09 2.04
N GLY A 158 -5.48 -14.40 2.30
CA GLY A 158 -4.25 -15.18 2.02
C GLY A 158 -3.18 -15.10 3.12
N ASP A 159 -3.61 -14.90 4.36
CA ASP A 159 -2.82 -14.55 5.54
C ASP A 159 -1.67 -15.54 5.87
N MET A 160 -0.47 -15.26 5.34
CA MET A 160 0.86 -15.60 5.90
C MET A 160 2.00 -14.65 5.45
N GLY A 161 1.71 -13.65 4.61
CA GLY A 161 2.71 -12.70 4.09
C GLY A 161 2.28 -11.24 4.27
N ILE A 162 2.01 -10.82 5.51
CA ILE A 162 1.62 -9.44 5.81
C ILE A 162 2.75 -8.49 5.40
N GLY A 163 2.40 -7.50 4.57
CA GLY A 163 3.18 -6.27 4.39
C GLY A 163 4.57 -6.43 3.78
N THR A 164 4.93 -7.59 3.24
CA THR A 164 6.28 -7.85 2.70
C THR A 164 6.18 -8.48 1.31
N MET A 165 5.56 -7.79 0.37
CA MET A 165 5.54 -8.22 -1.04
C MET A 165 6.68 -7.59 -1.86
N GLY A 166 7.87 -7.59 -1.28
CA GLY A 166 9.13 -7.27 -1.95
C GLY A 166 10.08 -8.45 -1.84
N ALA A 167 9.75 -9.59 -2.45
CA ALA A 167 10.66 -10.74 -2.49
C ALA A 167 11.84 -10.44 -3.43
N GLY A 168 12.88 -9.80 -2.90
CA GLY A 168 14.22 -9.72 -3.49
C GLY A 168 14.79 -8.30 -3.58
N ASN A 169 16.12 -8.23 -3.71
CA ASN A 169 16.95 -7.01 -3.83
C ASN A 169 16.69 -6.16 -5.10
N GLN A 170 15.47 -6.17 -5.64
CA GLN A 170 15.13 -5.45 -6.87
C GLN A 170 14.67 -4.03 -6.52
N GLN A 171 15.30 -3.07 -7.20
CA GLN A 171 14.97 -1.66 -7.08
C GLN A 171 13.60 -1.43 -7.72
N LEU A 172 12.56 -1.27 -6.92
CA LEU A 172 11.28 -0.68 -7.35
C LEU A 172 11.19 0.71 -6.71
N SER A 173 10.36 1.58 -7.28
CA SER A 173 10.08 2.90 -6.73
C SER A 173 8.58 3.04 -6.52
N VAL A 174 8.21 3.46 -5.32
CA VAL A 174 6.87 3.86 -4.92
C VAL A 174 6.98 5.32 -4.57
N ASN A 175 6.04 6.13 -5.05
CA ASN A 175 5.95 7.53 -4.71
C ASN A 175 4.50 7.88 -4.44
N ILE A 176 4.23 8.37 -3.23
CA ILE A 176 2.93 8.90 -2.83
C ILE A 176 2.92 10.39 -3.16
N LEU A 177 1.96 10.80 -3.98
CA LEU A 177 1.79 12.21 -4.33
C LEU A 177 1.03 12.98 -3.22
N PRO A 178 1.31 14.28 -3.05
CA PRO A 178 0.52 15.15 -2.17
C PRO A 178 -0.95 15.18 -2.57
N VAL A 179 -1.82 15.43 -1.58
CA VAL A 179 -3.29 15.48 -1.78
C VAL A 179 -3.85 16.89 -1.88
N PHE A 180 -3.00 17.90 -1.92
CA PHE A 180 -3.40 19.30 -2.11
C PHE A 180 -2.86 19.85 -3.43
N SER A 181 -3.57 20.81 -4.00
CA SER A 181 -3.07 21.57 -5.14
C SER A 181 -2.06 22.62 -4.67
N ASP A 182 -1.02 22.87 -5.48
CA ASP A 182 -0.01 23.92 -5.21
C ASP A 182 -0.61 25.34 -5.11
N SER A 183 -1.85 25.51 -5.54
CA SER A 183 -2.60 26.78 -5.55
C SER A 183 -3.37 27.07 -4.26
N TYR A 184 -3.34 26.19 -3.25
CA TYR A 184 -4.12 26.39 -2.03
C TYR A 184 -3.41 27.34 -1.04
N PRO A 185 -4.01 28.50 -0.70
CA PRO A 185 -3.30 29.56 0.01
C PRO A 185 -3.18 29.37 1.53
N ASP A 186 -3.96 28.47 2.14
CA ASP A 186 -4.19 28.47 3.60
C ASP A 186 -3.98 27.10 4.31
N GLU A 187 -3.29 26.13 3.69
CA GLU A 187 -3.00 24.82 4.33
C GLU A 187 -1.60 24.73 4.96
N PRO A 188 -1.40 23.94 6.05
CA PRO A 188 -0.16 23.91 6.82
C PRO A 188 1.04 23.30 6.08
N ASN A 189 0.86 22.62 4.95
CA ASN A 189 1.98 22.14 4.13
C ASN A 189 1.50 21.71 2.72
N PRO A 190 1.84 22.41 1.64
CA PRO A 190 1.51 21.97 0.27
C PRO A 190 2.16 20.62 -0.09
N ASN A 191 3.16 20.17 0.68
CA ASN A 191 3.79 18.86 0.55
C ASN A 191 3.21 17.80 1.52
N ALA A 192 2.05 18.03 2.14
CA ALA A 192 1.43 17.04 3.01
C ALA A 192 1.11 15.76 2.23
N ARG A 193 1.81 14.68 2.58
CA ARG A 193 1.66 13.36 1.96
C ARG A 193 0.85 12.46 2.86
N PRO A 194 -0.13 11.72 2.32
CA PRO A 194 -0.82 10.69 3.07
C PRO A 194 0.14 9.59 3.52
N ALA A 195 0.13 9.32 4.82
CA ALA A 195 0.85 8.23 5.45
C ALA A 195 -0.11 7.11 5.90
N PHE A 196 -1.36 7.45 6.21
CA PHE A 196 -2.39 6.47 6.52
C PHE A 196 -3.61 6.67 5.61
N LEU A 197 -4.13 5.55 5.13
CA LEU A 197 -5.41 5.47 4.45
C LEU A 197 -6.40 4.77 5.39
N LEU A 198 -7.52 5.39 5.70
CA LEU A 198 -8.58 4.82 6.52
C LEU A 198 -9.87 4.74 5.72
N PHE A 199 -10.55 3.60 5.78
CA PHE A 199 -11.94 3.43 5.37
C PHE A 199 -12.81 3.37 6.61
N GLU A 200 -13.71 4.35 6.76
CA GLU A 200 -14.62 4.45 7.90
C GLU A 200 -15.62 3.29 7.93
N SER A 201 -15.90 2.75 9.12
CA SER A 201 -16.76 1.56 9.29
C SER A 201 -18.23 1.78 8.94
N VAL A 202 -18.75 3.00 9.08
CA VAL A 202 -20.19 3.29 8.90
C VAL A 202 -20.51 3.66 7.45
N THR A 203 -19.75 4.58 6.87
CA THR A 203 -20.04 5.11 5.53
C THR A 203 -19.14 4.54 4.44
N GLY A 204 -18.05 3.86 4.82
CA GLY A 204 -17.01 3.43 3.90
C GLY A 204 -16.20 4.58 3.29
N ARG A 205 -16.32 5.79 3.84
CA ARG A 205 -15.57 6.96 3.36
C ARG A 205 -14.07 6.74 3.51
N ALA A 206 -13.31 7.16 2.51
CA ALA A 206 -11.86 7.22 2.56
C ALA A 206 -11.38 8.53 3.21
N LEU A 207 -10.57 8.38 4.24
CA LEU A 207 -9.94 9.44 5.01
C LEU A 207 -8.42 9.28 4.91
N PHE A 208 -7.72 10.39 4.67
CA PHE A 208 -6.27 10.42 4.46
C PHE A 208 -5.62 11.15 5.62
N TYR A 209 -4.65 10.53 6.27
CA TYR A 209 -3.90 11.14 7.37
C TYR A 209 -2.43 11.25 7.03
N ASP A 210 -1.77 12.30 7.49
CA ASP A 210 -0.31 12.45 7.38
C ASP A 210 0.46 11.56 8.38
N SER A 211 1.79 11.66 8.37
CA SER A 211 2.66 10.87 9.25
C SER A 211 2.57 11.24 10.73
N ALA A 212 2.06 12.44 11.04
CA ALA A 212 1.75 12.89 12.40
C ALA A 212 0.33 12.50 12.85
N GLY A 213 -0.45 11.91 11.94
CA GLY A 213 -1.81 11.46 12.16
C GLY A 213 -2.87 12.54 12.01
N ALA A 214 -2.53 13.69 11.44
CA ALA A 214 -3.49 14.76 11.13
C ALA A 214 -4.27 14.45 9.85
N LEU A 215 -5.57 14.78 9.83
CA LEU A 215 -6.46 14.55 8.70
C LEU A 215 -6.20 15.55 7.58
N LEU A 216 -6.09 15.05 6.35
CA LEU A 216 -5.69 15.84 5.18
C LEU A 216 -6.85 16.15 4.23
N ASN A 217 -8.00 15.51 4.40
CA ASN A 217 -9.02 15.50 3.37
C ASN A 217 -10.41 15.88 3.88
N PHE A 218 -10.47 16.44 5.09
CA PHE A 218 -11.68 16.86 5.74
C PHE A 218 -11.38 18.06 6.63
N ASP A 219 -12.30 19.01 6.66
CA ASP A 219 -12.23 20.19 7.50
C ASP A 219 -12.91 19.89 8.85
N TYR A 220 -12.17 20.09 9.93
CA TYR A 220 -12.65 19.89 11.30
C TYR A 220 -13.69 20.92 11.73
N ASP A 221 -13.61 22.16 11.23
CA ASP A 221 -14.51 23.24 11.62
C ASP A 221 -15.84 23.12 10.89
N THR A 222 -15.80 23.02 9.57
CA THR A 222 -17.01 22.93 8.75
C THR A 222 -17.62 21.53 8.73
N HIS A 223 -16.92 20.53 9.26
CA HIS A 223 -17.30 19.12 9.21
C HIS A 223 -17.63 18.65 7.80
N LYS A 224 -16.94 19.21 6.81
CA LYS A 224 -17.14 18.93 5.41
C LYS A 224 -15.85 18.45 4.77
N PRO A 225 -15.96 17.66 3.70
CA PRO A 225 -14.82 17.38 2.88
C PRO A 225 -14.22 18.66 2.30
N LEU A 226 -12.88 18.72 2.30
CA LEU A 226 -12.15 19.78 1.63
C LEU A 226 -12.38 19.67 0.11
N SER A 227 -12.87 20.74 -0.50
CA SER A 227 -13.33 20.73 -1.90
C SER A 227 -12.18 20.66 -2.92
N GLU A 228 -10.97 21.03 -2.50
CA GLU A 228 -9.77 21.07 -3.34
C GLU A 228 -8.83 19.87 -3.10
N THR A 229 -9.24 18.90 -2.27
CA THR A 229 -8.44 17.71 -2.03
C THR A 229 -8.39 16.82 -3.27
N LEU A 230 -7.17 16.56 -3.72
CA LEU A 230 -6.86 15.64 -4.81
C LEU A 230 -7.01 14.17 -4.34
N PRO A 231 -7.25 13.24 -5.27
CA PRO A 231 -7.22 11.81 -4.93
C PRO A 231 -5.82 11.39 -4.46
N LEU A 232 -5.75 10.39 -3.60
CA LEU A 232 -4.49 9.76 -3.22
C LEU A 232 -3.95 8.97 -4.42
N GLU A 233 -2.80 9.39 -4.95
CA GLU A 233 -2.12 8.70 -6.04
C GLU A 233 -0.83 8.03 -5.52
N ILE A 234 -0.78 6.71 -5.66
CA ILE A 234 0.38 5.88 -5.33
C ILE A 234 0.97 5.38 -6.64
N LYS A 235 2.08 5.99 -7.06
CA LYS A 235 2.78 5.61 -8.28
C LYS A 235 3.79 4.53 -7.99
N ILE A 236 3.68 3.39 -8.68
CA ILE A 236 4.57 2.24 -8.52
C ILE A 236 5.25 1.98 -9.87
N SER A 237 6.58 2.07 -9.93
CA SER A 237 7.35 1.94 -11.16
C SER A 237 8.71 1.26 -10.95
N ARG A 238 9.31 0.84 -12.06
CA ARG A 238 10.74 0.49 -12.10
C ARG A 238 11.60 1.75 -11.94
N PRO A 239 12.89 1.63 -11.58
CA PRO A 239 13.81 2.76 -11.51
C PRO A 239 13.88 3.45 -12.88
N GLY A 240 13.91 4.78 -12.88
CA GLY A 240 13.85 5.57 -14.11
C GLY A 240 12.46 5.66 -14.75
N ASN A 241 11.37 5.43 -13.98
CA ASN A 241 9.97 5.59 -14.42
C ASN A 241 9.56 4.73 -15.63
N LYS A 242 10.27 3.62 -15.90
CA LYS A 242 9.98 2.75 -17.05
C LYS A 242 8.84 1.77 -16.75
N GLY A 243 7.63 2.11 -17.16
CA GLY A 243 6.43 1.31 -16.93
C GLY A 243 5.99 1.25 -15.46
N GLY A 244 4.98 0.44 -15.18
CA GLY A 244 4.34 0.33 -13.86
C GLY A 244 2.90 0.80 -13.89
N LYS A 245 2.33 1.09 -12.71
CA LYS A 245 0.94 1.53 -12.56
C LYS A 245 0.82 2.58 -11.46
N THR A 246 -0.18 3.44 -11.57
CA THR A 246 -0.61 4.34 -10.51
C THR A 246 -1.93 3.83 -9.96
N ILE A 247 -1.98 3.62 -8.64
CA ILE A 247 -3.20 3.35 -7.91
C ILE A 247 -3.75 4.69 -7.45
N VAL A 248 -4.95 5.03 -7.90
CA VAL A 248 -5.66 6.27 -7.57
C VAL A 248 -6.84 5.92 -6.68
N ILE A 249 -6.89 6.54 -5.51
CA ILE A 249 -7.97 6.37 -4.53
C ILE A 249 -8.70 7.70 -4.44
N SER A 250 -9.94 7.70 -4.94
CA SER A 250 -10.77 8.89 -4.94
C SER A 250 -11.04 9.39 -3.53
N HIS A 251 -10.93 10.70 -3.37
CA HIS A 251 -11.33 11.42 -2.17
C HIS A 251 -12.76 11.05 -1.75
N LEU A 252 -12.96 10.79 -0.45
CA LEU A 252 -14.21 10.35 0.21
C LEU A 252 -14.80 9.04 -0.27
N SER A 253 -15.11 8.89 -1.57
CA SER A 253 -15.75 7.67 -2.09
C SER A 253 -14.86 6.44 -1.91
N GLY A 254 -13.55 6.63 -1.76
CA GLY A 254 -12.59 5.54 -1.69
C GLY A 254 -12.53 4.70 -2.96
N ARG A 255 -13.06 5.21 -4.09
CA ARG A 255 -13.06 4.48 -5.36
C ARG A 255 -11.62 4.25 -5.81
N ILE A 256 -11.26 2.98 -5.98
CA ILE A 256 -9.91 2.57 -6.41
C ILE A 256 -9.89 2.38 -7.93
N ILE A 257 -9.03 3.15 -8.60
CA ILE A 257 -8.78 3.10 -10.05
C ILE A 257 -7.29 2.80 -10.25
N VAL A 258 -6.97 1.87 -11.16
CA VAL A 258 -5.58 1.56 -11.51
C VAL A 258 -5.32 2.02 -12.93
N LYS A 259 -4.33 2.89 -13.10
CA LYS A 259 -3.89 3.43 -14.39
C LYS A 259 -2.52 2.85 -14.74
N GLY A 260 -2.28 2.50 -16.00
CA GLY A 260 -0.93 2.17 -16.46
C GLY A 260 -0.07 3.43 -16.50
N ASN A 261 1.21 3.33 -16.09
CA ASN A 261 2.16 4.42 -16.30
C ASN A 261 2.54 4.42 -17.79
N GLU A 262 2.26 5.52 -18.50
CA GLU A 262 2.71 5.67 -19.88
C GLU A 262 4.25 5.60 -19.92
N GLU A 263 4.79 4.77 -20.82
CA GLU A 263 6.22 4.75 -21.09
C GLU A 263 6.56 6.05 -21.83
N GLN A 264 7.21 7.00 -21.15
CA GLN A 264 7.86 8.11 -21.84
C GLN A 264 9.00 7.52 -22.66
N ASN A 265 8.77 7.39 -23.98
CA ASN A 265 9.78 7.01 -24.98
C ASN A 265 10.92 8.01 -25.03
#